data_AF-A0A954ZRP7-F1
#
_entry.id   AF-A0A954ZRP7-F1
#
_cell.length_a   1.000
_cell.length_b   1.000
_cell.length_c   1.000
_cell.angle_alpha   90.00
_cell.angle_beta   90.00
_cell.angle_gamma   90.00
#
_symmetry.space_group_name_H-M   'P 1'
#
loop_
_entity.id
_entity.type
_entity.pdbx_description
1 polymer ?
#
loop_
_entity_poly.entity_id
_entity_poly.type
_entity_poly.pdbx_seq_one_letter_code
_entity_poly.pdbx_strand_id
1 'polypeptide(L)' 'MDTTPRRPDGPLEAIAKRLLDFDTLETTVTSADFREVAVWSVLEALEAAYEAGRRSAPPTKTVCPACNREIETRPL' A
#
# COMPACT_ATOMS: atom_id res chain seq x y z
N MET A 1 22.63 -0.73 -7.64
CA MET A 1 21.31 -1.16 -8.12
C MET A 1 20.79 -2.10 -7.04
N ASP A 2 19.83 -1.64 -6.24
CA ASP A 2 19.26 -2.47 -5.18
C ASP A 2 18.40 -3.55 -5.85
N THR A 3 18.86 -4.81 -5.80
CA THR A 3 18.18 -6.00 -6.34
C THR A 3 17.66 -6.83 -5.18
N THR A 4 16.93 -6.21 -4.26
CA THR A 4 16.21 -6.96 -3.22
C THR A 4 14.96 -7.56 -3.85
N PRO A 5 14.79 -8.90 -3.89
CA PRO A 5 13.57 -9.49 -4.40
C PRO A 5 12.41 -9.12 -3.47
N ARG A 6 11.54 -8.22 -3.94
CA ARG A 6 10.29 -7.89 -3.28
C ARG A 6 9.48 -9.18 -3.21
N ARG A 7 9.10 -9.59 -1.99
CA ARG A 7 8.30 -10.80 -1.70
C ARG A 7 7.13 -10.96 -2.69
N PRO A 8 6.67 -12.20 -2.96
CA PRO A 8 5.58 -12.44 -3.90
C PRO A 8 4.34 -11.61 -3.56
N ASP A 9 3.85 -10.88 -4.56
CA ASP A 9 2.52 -10.28 -4.71
C ASP A 9 1.85 -9.80 -3.40
N GLY A 10 2.24 -8.61 -2.94
CA GLY A 10 1.58 -7.92 -1.85
C GLY A 10 0.17 -7.41 -2.24
N PRO A 11 -0.58 -6.87 -1.25
CA PRO A 11 -1.89 -6.26 -1.50
C PRO A 11 -1.87 -5.21 -2.63
N LEU A 12 -0.73 -4.52 -2.81
CA LEU A 12 -0.57 -3.49 -3.84
C LEU A 12 -0.55 -4.07 -5.26
N GLU A 13 0.15 -5.18 -5.47
CA GLU A 13 0.22 -5.89 -6.76
C GLU A 13 -1.17 -6.42 -7.15
N ALA A 14 -1.89 -7.00 -6.19
CA ALA A 14 -3.26 -7.46 -6.40
C ALA A 14 -4.22 -6.30 -6.74
N ILE A 15 -4.07 -5.15 -6.08
CA ILE A 15 -4.84 -3.94 -6.36
C ILE A 15 -4.51 -3.39 -7.75
N ALA A 16 -3.22 -3.28 -8.07
CA ALA A 16 -2.73 -2.77 -9.36
C ALA A 16 -3.21 -3.64 -10.52
N LYS A 17 -3.15 -4.97 -10.38
CA LYS A 17 -3.66 -5.88 -11.40
C LYS A 17 -5.18 -5.78 -11.55
N ARG A 18 -5.92 -5.75 -10.44
CA ARG A 18 -7.39 -5.77 -10.47
C ARG A 18 -8.02 -4.46 -10.95
N LEU A 19 -7.52 -3.32 -10.50
CA LEU A 19 -8.15 -2.01 -10.72
C LEU A 19 -7.52 -1.23 -11.85
N LEU A 20 -6.22 -1.43 -12.05
CA LEU A 20 -5.47 -0.70 -13.06
C LEU A 20 -5.08 -1.61 -14.21
N ASP A 21 -5.09 -2.94 -14.09
CA ASP A 21 -4.55 -3.88 -15.10
C ASP A 21 -3.06 -3.66 -15.37
N PHE A 22 -2.29 -3.43 -14.30
CA PHE A 22 -0.84 -3.50 -14.34
C PHE A 22 -0.37 -4.90 -13.97
N ASP A 23 0.46 -5.51 -14.83
CA ASP A 23 1.06 -6.82 -14.57
C ASP A 23 2.21 -6.76 -13.55
N THR A 24 2.84 -5.59 -13.42
CA THR A 24 3.94 -5.35 -12.49
C THR A 24 3.93 -3.90 -12.02
N LEU A 25 4.42 -3.69 -10.79
CA LEU A 25 4.71 -2.35 -10.24
C LEU A 25 6.20 -1.99 -10.35
N GLU A 26 7.01 -2.89 -10.91
CA GLU A 26 8.42 -2.64 -11.20
C GLU A 26 8.58 -1.77 -12.46
N THR A 27 9.53 -0.85 -12.45
CA THR A 27 9.87 -0.05 -13.62
C THR A 27 10.53 -0.93 -14.68
N THR A 28 9.91 -1.06 -15.86
CA THR A 28 10.44 -1.89 -16.95
C THR A 28 11.21 -1.08 -18.00
N VAL A 29 11.07 0.26 -17.98
CA VAL A 29 11.53 1.22 -18.99
C VAL A 29 11.07 0.82 -20.39
N THR A 30 9.84 0.33 -20.49
CA THR A 30 9.21 -0.05 -21.75
C THR A 30 7.92 0.72 -21.97
N SER A 31 7.31 0.57 -23.15
CA SER A 31 5.99 1.14 -23.42
C SER A 31 4.91 0.68 -22.45
N ALA A 32 5.10 -0.45 -21.75
CA ALA A 32 4.14 -0.94 -20.76
C ALA A 32 4.03 -0.02 -19.52
N ASP A 33 5.07 0.78 -19.24
CA ASP A 33 5.07 1.73 -18.11
C ASP A 33 4.20 2.97 -18.42
N PHE A 34 3.88 3.22 -19.69
CA PHE A 34 3.14 4.38 -20.15
C PHE A 34 1.79 3.95 -20.71
N ARG A 35 0.72 4.13 -19.93
CA ARG A 35 -0.63 3.80 -20.38
C ARG A 35 -1.66 4.78 -19.87
N GLU A 36 -2.72 4.92 -20.66
CA GLU A 36 -3.88 5.72 -20.29
C GLU A 36 -4.69 4.97 -19.23
N VAL A 37 -5.05 5.69 -18.16
CA VAL A 37 -5.81 5.15 -17.04
C VAL A 37 -6.90 6.15 -16.69
N ALA A 38 -8.10 5.65 -16.45
CA ALA A 38 -9.18 6.51 -16.02
C ALA A 38 -8.92 7.05 -14.61
N VAL A 39 -9.20 8.34 -14.41
CA VAL A 39 -8.94 9.03 -13.13
C VAL A 39 -9.70 8.36 -11.97
N TRP A 40 -10.90 7.84 -12.20
CA TRP A 40 -11.67 7.14 -11.18
C TRP A 40 -11.06 5.78 -10.80
N SER A 41 -10.46 5.04 -11.75
CA SER A 41 -9.75 3.81 -11.44
C SER A 41 -8.50 4.07 -10.61
N VAL A 42 -7.80 5.18 -10.86
CA VAL A 42 -6.67 5.63 -10.03
C VAL A 42 -7.15 5.94 -8.61
N LEU A 43 -8.25 6.67 -8.45
CA LEU A 43 -8.84 6.97 -7.15
C LEU A 43 -9.17 5.68 -6.38
N GLU A 44 -9.88 4.75 -7.02
CA GLU A 44 -10.26 3.47 -6.40
C GLU A 44 -9.03 2.65 -5.97
N ALA A 45 -7.97 2.64 -6.78
CA ALA A 45 -6.73 1.95 -6.45
C ALA A 45 -6.02 2.57 -5.24
N LEU A 46 -5.99 3.90 -5.14
CA LEU A 46 -5.40 4.61 -4.01
C LEU A 46 -6.20 4.38 -2.71
N GLU A 47 -7.53 4.41 -2.79
CA GLU A 47 -8.40 4.11 -1.64
C GLU A 47 -8.22 2.67 -1.16
N ALA A 48 -8.18 1.71 -2.09
CA ALA A 48 -7.93 0.31 -1.76
C ALA A 48 -6.54 0.09 -1.14
N ALA A 49 -5.52 0.78 -1.65
CA ALA A 49 -4.16 0.71 -1.12
C ALA A 49 -4.08 1.30 0.31
N TYR A 50 -4.73 2.44 0.53
CA TYR A 50 -4.85 3.05 1.86
C TYR A 50 -5.53 2.09 2.85
N GLU A 51 -6.65 1.49 2.45
CA GLU A 51 -7.38 0.56 3.32
C GLU A 51 -6.57 -0.71 3.63
N ALA A 52 -5.88 -1.26 2.65
CA ALA A 52 -5.00 -2.41 2.85
C ALA A 52 -3.86 -2.07 3.83
N GLY A 53 -3.26 -0.88 3.70
CA GLY A 53 -2.25 -0.36 4.62
C GLY A 53 -2.80 -0.17 6.03
N ARG A 54 -3.96 0.48 6.15
CA ARG A 54 -4.65 0.72 7.43
C ARG A 54 -4.96 -0.58 8.17
N ARG A 55 -5.49 -1.59 7.48
CA ARG A 55 -5.77 -2.91 8.07
C ARG A 55 -4.52 -3.67 8.49
N SER A 56 -3.38 -3.39 7.85
CA SER A 56 -2.10 -4.04 8.14
C SER A 56 -1.30 -3.32 9.24
N ALA A 57 -1.72 -2.12 9.66
CA ALA A 57 -1.01 -1.33 10.63
C ALA A 57 -1.10 -1.97 12.04
N PRO A 58 0.03 -2.28 12.69
CA PRO A 58 0.01 -2.78 14.06
C PRO A 58 -0.46 -1.68 15.03
N PRO A 59 -1.01 -2.05 16.20
CA PRO A 59 -1.31 -1.08 17.25
C PRO A 59 -0.03 -0.33 17.65
N THR A 60 -0.14 0.98 17.80
CA THR A 60 0.94 1.81 18.33
C THR A 60 0.95 1.67 19.84
N LYS A 61 2.07 1.21 20.39
CA LYS A 61 2.30 1.17 21.84
C LYS A 61 2.97 2.46 22.26
N THR A 62 2.41 3.13 23.26
CA THR A 62 3.01 4.34 23.85
C THR A 62 2.73 4.38 25.36
N VAL A 63 3.33 5.34 26.05
CA VAL A 63 3.17 5.54 27.49
C VAL A 63 2.38 6.82 27.73
N CYS A 64 1.37 6.76 28.60
CA CYS A 64 0.60 7.94 28.98
C CYS A 64 1.48 8.91 29.79
N PRO A 65 1.67 10.17 29.36
CA PRO A 65 2.53 11.13 30.05
C PRO A 65 1.98 11.58 31.42
N ALA A 66 0.68 11.38 31.68
CA ALA A 66 0.04 11.78 32.92
C ALA A 66 0.16 10.74 34.05
N CYS A 67 0.14 9.44 33.71
CA CYS A 67 0.08 8.36 34.71
C CYS A 67 1.05 7.20 34.46
N ASN A 68 1.91 7.31 33.44
CA ASN A 68 2.97 6.36 33.10
C ASN A 68 2.53 4.91 32.84
N ARG A 69 1.26 4.70 32.43
CA ARG A 69 0.74 3.39 32.00
C ARG A 69 0.93 3.18 30.50
N GLU A 70 1.13 1.93 30.10
CA GLU A 70 1.11 1.53 28.69
C GLU A 70 -0.30 1.72 28.11
N ILE A 71 -0.36 2.31 26.93
CA ILE A 71 -1.58 2.44 26.14
C ILE A 71 -1.32 1.91 24.72
N GLU A 72 -2.32 1.24 24.18
CA GLU A 72 -2.34 0.79 22.79
C GLU A 72 -3.35 1.62 22.02
N THR A 73 -2.89 2.30 20.96
CA THR A 73 -3.77 3.02 20.04
C THR A 73 -3.78 2.31 18.70
N ARG A 74 -4.97 2.08 18.15
CA ARG A 74 -5.13 1.62 16.76
C ARG A 74 -5.36 2.85 15.88
N PRO A 75 -4.57 3.06 14.82
CA PRO A 75 -4.88 4.08 13.84
C PRO A 75 -6.30 3.86 13.28
N LEU A 76 -7.10 4.93 13.19
CA LEU A 76 -8.41 4.94 12.54
C LEU A 76 -8.29 4.91 11.02
#